data_AF-A0A9P9SWJ3-F1
#
_entry.id   AF-A0A9P9SWJ3-F1
#
_cell.length_a   1.000
_cell.length_b   1.000
_cell.length_c   1.000
_cell.angle_alpha   90.00
_cell.angle_beta   90.00
_cell.angle_gamma   90.00
#
_symmetry.space_group_name_H-M   'P 1'
#
loop_
_entity.id
_entity.type
_entity.pdbx_description
1 polymer ?
#
loop_
_entity_poly.entity_id
_entity_poly.type
_entity_poly.pdbx_seq_one_letter_code
_entity_poly.pdbx_strand_id
1 'polypeptide(L)'
;MADDKVPIRAPVAVRPSFMYSPLNDSLDEFRLMSVLPYQPDTRIQIELCHASMSHASLPGSYRCLSYTWGPPDDTQEISLGGHPFRVRRNLYEFLEQAAKSLCDEKIWVDVLCINQDDDDEKAKQIVKMGLIFHRAKEVLVWLGNDNDLFLFFEWMNSGQGKFGNHAPGRMESTKRAFLQHPYWNRAWITQEILVATSIRVLYSTYSIEWTLFQKLAFLGAQTPHLFFCEWRNVHMDVNQEEPSVCHIVTVPRNYSGEQVNTFRHGPVLVVWRS
;
A
#
# COMPACT_ATOMS: atom_id res chain seq x y z
N MET A 1 -34.53 55.73 -19.34
CA MET A 1 -33.15 55.22 -19.18
C MET A 1 -33.08 54.62 -17.78
N ALA A 2 -33.34 53.32 -17.67
CA ALA A 2 -33.21 52.58 -16.43
C ALA A 2 -31.78 52.03 -16.36
N ASP A 3 -31.12 52.29 -15.23
CA ASP A 3 -29.73 52.01 -14.96
C ASP A 3 -29.59 50.54 -14.52
N ASP A 4 -29.25 49.66 -15.47
CA ASP A 4 -28.99 48.23 -15.22
C ASP A 4 -27.65 48.06 -14.47
N LYS A 5 -27.72 48.13 -13.14
CA LYS A 5 -26.60 47.71 -12.28
C LYS A 5 -26.54 46.19 -12.21
N VAL A 6 -25.63 45.61 -12.98
CA VAL A 6 -25.21 44.21 -12.87
C VAL A 6 -24.77 43.94 -11.42
N PRO A 7 -25.32 42.94 -10.72
CA PRO A 7 -24.94 42.66 -9.34
C PRO A 7 -23.50 42.11 -9.29
N ILE A 8 -22.66 42.79 -8.50
CA ILE A 8 -21.29 42.36 -8.19
C ILE A 8 -21.38 41.03 -7.45
N ARG A 9 -20.84 39.95 -8.05
CA ARG A 9 -20.72 38.63 -7.40
C ARG A 9 -19.98 38.79 -6.07
N ALA A 10 -20.58 38.32 -4.98
CA ALA A 10 -19.91 38.22 -3.69
C ALA A 10 -18.61 37.40 -3.84
N PRO A 11 -17.52 37.77 -3.16
CA PRO A 11 -16.26 37.02 -3.22
C PRO A 11 -16.52 35.59 -2.74
N VAL A 12 -16.12 34.61 -3.56
CA VAL A 12 -16.13 33.20 -3.18
C VAL A 12 -15.18 33.07 -1.99
N ALA A 13 -15.72 32.70 -0.82
CA ALA A 13 -14.90 32.46 0.36
C ALA A 13 -13.90 31.35 0.04
N VAL A 14 -12.61 31.70 -0.01
CA VAL A 14 -11.52 30.73 -0.19
C VAL A 14 -11.47 29.88 1.06
N ARG A 15 -11.79 28.59 0.94
CA ARG A 15 -11.63 27.64 2.04
C ARG A 15 -10.13 27.47 2.30
N PRO A 16 -9.65 27.55 3.56
CA PRO A 16 -8.26 27.33 3.87
C PRO A 16 -7.82 25.92 3.46
N SER A 17 -6.64 25.81 2.88
CA SER A 17 -5.99 24.53 2.57
C SER A 17 -5.68 23.77 3.85
N PHE A 18 -5.67 22.44 3.75
CA PHE A 18 -5.20 21.58 4.84
C PHE A 18 -3.75 21.93 5.23
N MET A 19 -3.44 21.88 6.52
CA MET A 19 -2.07 22.04 7.04
C MET A 19 -1.76 20.90 8.02
N TYR A 20 -0.58 20.30 7.85
CA TYR A 20 -0.09 19.25 8.73
C TYR A 20 0.39 19.82 10.07
N SER A 21 -0.02 19.19 11.18
CA SER A 21 0.62 19.41 12.48
C SER A 21 2.03 18.82 12.46
N PRO A 22 3.10 19.57 12.81
CA PRO A 22 4.48 19.08 12.74
C PRO A 22 4.72 17.83 13.59
N LEU A 23 5.46 16.85 13.05
CA LEU A 23 5.86 15.66 13.79
C LEU A 23 6.95 15.98 14.81
N ASN A 24 6.90 15.31 15.98
CA ASN A 24 7.97 15.39 16.96
C ASN A 24 9.07 14.36 16.68
N ASP A 25 10.21 14.83 16.15
CA ASP A 25 11.37 13.98 15.85
C ASP A 25 11.95 13.29 17.10
N SER A 26 11.94 13.95 18.26
CA SER A 26 12.48 13.38 19.51
C SER A 26 11.65 12.22 20.04
N LEU A 27 10.37 12.15 19.66
CA LEU A 27 9.46 11.05 19.99
C LEU A 27 9.34 10.03 18.85
N ASP A 28 10.12 10.20 17.78
CA ASP A 28 10.06 9.37 16.59
C ASP A 28 8.61 9.24 16.07
N GLU A 29 7.93 10.39 15.91
CA GLU A 29 6.53 10.41 15.50
C GLU A 29 6.32 10.13 14.02
N PHE A 30 5.11 9.65 13.73
CA PHE A 30 4.51 9.50 12.42
C PHE A 30 2.99 9.68 12.54
N ARG A 31 2.27 9.78 11.41
CA ARG A 31 0.80 9.93 11.43
C ARG A 31 0.13 8.62 11.04
N LEU A 32 -1.05 8.40 11.59
CA LEU A 32 -1.99 7.39 11.16
C LEU A 32 -3.28 8.08 10.76
N MET A 33 -3.97 7.54 9.76
CA MET A 33 -5.30 7.98 9.37
C MET A 33 -6.38 7.05 9.90
N SER A 34 -7.56 7.61 10.17
CA SER A 34 -8.81 6.87 10.35
C SER A 34 -9.84 7.40 9.37
N VAL A 35 -10.55 6.48 8.71
CA VAL A 35 -11.64 6.82 7.79
C VAL A 35 -12.92 6.85 8.60
N LEU A 36 -13.63 7.98 8.65
CA LEU A 36 -14.87 8.04 9.39
C LEU A 36 -15.97 7.22 8.69
N PRO A 37 -16.96 6.70 9.44
CA PRO A 37 -18.07 5.94 8.86
C PRO A 37 -18.75 6.71 7.73
N TYR A 38 -19.11 5.98 6.67
CA TYR A 38 -19.81 6.55 5.52
C TYR A 38 -21.10 7.27 5.95
N GLN A 39 -21.23 8.53 5.55
CA GLN A 39 -22.46 9.30 5.69
C GLN A 39 -23.00 9.66 4.30
N PRO A 40 -24.30 9.38 4.01
CA PRO A 40 -24.93 9.74 2.74
C PRO A 40 -24.71 11.21 2.38
N ASP A 41 -24.47 11.47 1.10
CA ASP A 41 -24.29 12.83 0.52
C ASP A 41 -23.09 13.62 1.06
N THR A 42 -22.19 12.98 1.81
CA THR A 42 -20.93 13.58 2.25
C THR A 42 -19.74 12.98 1.52
N ARG A 43 -18.65 13.76 1.45
CA ARG A 43 -17.36 13.23 0.99
C ARG A 43 -16.79 12.30 2.04
N ILE A 44 -15.94 11.38 1.62
CA ILE A 44 -15.11 10.58 2.53
C ILE A 44 -14.37 11.52 3.48
N GLN A 45 -14.49 11.25 4.78
CA GLN A 45 -13.88 12.05 5.84
C GLN A 45 -12.75 11.26 6.49
N ILE A 46 -11.60 11.91 6.61
CA ILE A 46 -10.37 11.35 7.15
C ILE A 46 -9.90 12.22 8.30
N GLU A 47 -9.52 11.58 9.40
CA GLU A 47 -8.82 12.21 10.51
C GLU A 47 -7.40 11.67 10.60
N LEU A 48 -6.44 12.52 10.96
CA LEU A 48 -5.06 12.14 11.23
C LEU A 48 -4.80 12.22 12.73
N CYS A 49 -4.10 11.22 13.26
CA CYS A 49 -3.56 11.25 14.62
C CYS A 49 -2.06 10.97 14.61
N HIS A 50 -1.32 11.55 15.55
CA HIS A 50 0.09 11.25 15.74
C HIS A 50 0.24 9.94 16.51
N ALA A 51 1.28 9.18 16.17
CA ALA A 51 1.72 7.98 16.84
C ALA A 51 3.24 8.02 16.98
N SER A 52 3.77 7.36 18.01
CA SER A 52 5.21 7.31 18.29
C SER A 52 5.74 5.91 18.11
N MET A 53 6.84 5.77 17.38
CA MET A 53 7.56 4.51 17.20
C MET A 53 8.14 3.95 18.50
N SER A 54 8.36 4.79 19.51
CA SER A 54 8.85 4.35 20.82
C SER A 54 7.73 3.81 21.74
N HIS A 55 6.46 3.98 21.37
CA HIS A 55 5.35 3.62 22.25
C HIS A 55 5.14 2.10 22.30
N ALA A 56 5.11 1.53 23.51
CA ALA A 56 5.08 0.08 23.72
C ALA A 56 3.83 -0.62 23.14
N SER A 57 2.68 0.07 23.12
CA SER A 57 1.43 -0.47 22.54
C SER A 57 1.29 -0.22 21.04
N LEU A 58 2.29 0.36 20.37
CA LEU A 58 2.22 0.64 18.95
C LEU A 58 2.18 -0.63 18.10
N PRO A 59 3.06 -1.64 18.29
CA PRO A 59 3.07 -2.83 17.44
C PRO A 59 1.70 -3.51 17.43
N GLY A 60 1.17 -3.77 16.24
CA GLY A 60 -0.13 -4.41 16.10
C GLY A 60 -1.36 -3.51 16.32
N SER A 61 -1.18 -2.19 16.50
CA SER A 61 -2.30 -1.24 16.73
C SER A 61 -2.83 -0.56 15.47
N TYR A 62 -2.21 -0.78 14.32
CA TYR A 62 -2.55 -0.13 13.04
C TYR A 62 -2.26 -1.06 11.85
N ARG A 63 -2.72 -0.68 10.66
CA ARG A 63 -2.43 -1.34 9.39
C ARG A 63 -1.63 -0.43 8.47
N CYS A 64 -0.96 -1.01 7.49
CA CYS A 64 -0.41 -0.23 6.38
C CYS A 64 -1.16 -0.54 5.10
N LEU A 65 -1.34 0.47 4.25
CA LEU A 65 -1.80 0.28 2.89
C LEU A 65 -0.61 0.17 1.94
N SER A 66 -0.59 -0.88 1.14
CA SER A 66 0.28 -1.02 -0.02
C SER A 66 -0.56 -0.98 -1.29
N TYR A 67 -0.34 0.02 -2.15
CA TYR A 67 -1.16 0.25 -3.34
C TYR A 67 -0.37 0.95 -4.46
N THR A 68 -0.84 0.85 -5.70
CA THR A 68 -0.27 1.59 -6.83
C THR A 68 -0.81 3.01 -6.89
N TRP A 69 0.08 3.98 -7.09
CA TRP A 69 -0.35 5.34 -7.36
C TRP A 69 -0.90 5.37 -8.79
N GLY A 70 -2.22 5.53 -8.95
CA GLY A 70 -2.86 5.63 -10.27
C GLY A 70 -2.40 6.85 -11.09
N PRO A 71 -3.01 7.11 -12.26
CA PRO A 71 -2.68 8.27 -13.07
C PRO A 71 -2.74 9.59 -12.27
N PRO A 72 -1.78 10.52 -12.44
CA PRO A 72 -1.70 11.73 -11.63
C PRO A 72 -2.87 12.71 -11.86
N ASP A 73 -3.42 12.73 -13.07
CA ASP A 73 -4.49 13.67 -13.44
C ASP A 73 -5.89 13.20 -13.01
N ASP A 74 -6.04 11.92 -12.67
CA ASP A 74 -7.30 11.34 -12.21
C ASP A 74 -7.39 11.44 -10.68
N THR A 75 -7.96 12.56 -10.22
CA THR A 75 -8.06 12.89 -8.79
C THR A 75 -9.49 13.13 -8.35
N GLN A 76 -9.77 12.71 -7.12
CA GLN A 76 -11.04 12.87 -6.42
C GLN A 76 -10.82 13.66 -5.13
N GLU A 77 -11.85 14.36 -4.66
CA GLU A 77 -11.78 15.19 -3.46
C GLU A 77 -12.32 14.45 -2.24
N ILE A 78 -11.54 14.43 -1.16
CA ILE A 78 -11.89 13.95 0.17
C ILE A 78 -11.87 15.11 1.18
N SER A 79 -12.33 14.87 2.40
CA SER A 79 -12.17 15.78 3.53
C SER A 79 -11.08 15.25 4.46
N LEU A 80 -9.96 15.96 4.57
CA LEU A 80 -8.86 15.63 5.49
C LEU A 80 -8.85 16.65 6.62
N GLY A 81 -9.16 16.23 7.85
CA GLY A 81 -9.28 17.13 9.01
C GLY A 81 -10.31 18.24 8.82
N GLY A 82 -11.36 18.01 8.01
CA GLY A 82 -12.39 19.00 7.68
C GLY A 82 -12.05 19.90 6.47
N HIS A 83 -10.89 19.73 5.85
CA HIS A 83 -10.45 20.52 4.70
C HIS A 83 -10.50 19.71 3.40
N PRO A 84 -10.84 20.33 2.25
CA PRO A 84 -10.73 19.69 0.95
C PRO A 84 -9.29 19.21 0.68
N PHE A 85 -9.14 17.96 0.28
CA PHE A 85 -7.85 17.37 -0.09
C PHE A 85 -8.04 16.46 -1.31
N ARG A 86 -7.12 16.50 -2.27
CA ARG A 86 -7.22 15.69 -3.50
C ARG A 86 -6.35 14.45 -3.40
N VAL A 87 -6.95 13.30 -3.66
CA VAL A 87 -6.26 12.01 -3.78
C VAL A 87 -6.49 11.43 -5.16
N ARG A 88 -5.59 10.56 -5.62
CA ARG A 88 -5.79 9.86 -6.90
C ARG A 88 -6.92 8.85 -6.80
N ARG A 89 -7.56 8.56 -7.93
CA ARG A 89 -8.72 7.67 -8.04
C ARG A 89 -8.52 6.32 -7.34
N ASN A 90 -7.38 5.67 -7.51
CA ASN A 90 -7.12 4.36 -6.90
C ASN A 90 -7.15 4.40 -5.36
N LEU A 91 -6.59 5.45 -4.75
CA LEU A 91 -6.68 5.64 -3.30
C LEU A 91 -8.10 6.01 -2.87
N TYR A 92 -8.79 6.85 -3.64
CA TYR A 92 -10.19 7.19 -3.36
C TYR A 92 -11.07 5.94 -3.28
N GLU A 93 -10.94 5.03 -4.24
CA GLU A 93 -11.70 3.77 -4.28
C GLU A 93 -11.39 2.86 -3.07
N PHE A 94 -10.12 2.78 -2.67
CA PHE A 94 -9.75 2.12 -1.42
C PHE A 94 -10.44 2.78 -0.21
N LEU A 95 -10.41 4.11 -0.13
CA LEU A 95 -11.02 4.84 0.98
C LEU A 95 -12.54 4.65 1.05
N GLU A 96 -13.23 4.54 -0.08
CA GLU A 96 -14.67 4.20 -0.12
C GLU A 96 -14.95 2.83 0.48
N GLN A 97 -14.08 1.85 0.19
CA GLN A 97 -14.19 0.54 0.81
C GLN A 97 -13.84 0.59 2.30
N ALA A 98 -12.77 1.28 2.67
CA ALA A 98 -12.33 1.42 4.04
C ALA A 98 -13.39 2.12 4.92
N ALA A 99 -14.12 3.10 4.40
CA ALA A 99 -15.25 3.74 5.11
C ALA A 99 -16.38 2.77 5.44
N LYS A 100 -16.50 1.63 4.72
CA LYS A 100 -17.53 0.61 4.92
C LYS A 100 -17.07 -0.54 5.81
N SER A 101 -15.79 -0.92 5.75
CA SER A 101 -15.28 -2.14 6.39
C SER A 101 -14.12 -1.94 7.37
N LEU A 102 -13.55 -0.73 7.44
CA LEU A 102 -12.36 -0.40 8.23
C LEU A 102 -12.50 0.95 8.97
N CYS A 103 -13.72 1.44 9.20
CA CYS A 103 -13.94 2.78 9.76
C CYS A 103 -13.42 2.97 11.20
N ASP A 104 -13.28 1.89 11.97
CA ASP A 104 -12.73 1.92 13.33
C ASP A 104 -11.22 1.61 13.38
N GLU A 105 -10.58 1.44 12.21
CA GLU A 105 -9.19 1.01 12.12
C GLU A 105 -8.26 2.20 11.86
N LYS A 106 -7.05 2.12 12.42
CA LYS A 106 -5.95 3.03 12.09
C LYS A 106 -5.16 2.47 10.94
N ILE A 107 -4.92 3.29 9.91
CA ILE A 107 -4.24 2.90 8.69
C ILE A 107 -3.14 3.91 8.40
N TRP A 108 -1.96 3.43 8.03
CA TRP A 108 -0.89 4.24 7.48
C TRP A 108 -0.98 4.23 5.95
N VAL A 109 -1.04 5.42 5.35
CA VAL A 109 -1.02 5.61 3.90
C VAL A 109 0.00 6.71 3.59
N ASP A 110 1.06 6.36 2.88
CA ASP A 110 2.18 7.24 2.54
C ASP A 110 1.76 8.67 2.12
N VAL A 111 0.85 8.79 1.15
CA VAL A 111 0.46 10.07 0.55
C VAL A 111 -0.39 10.94 1.48
N LEU A 112 -0.98 10.37 2.54
CA LEU A 112 -1.80 11.09 3.50
C LEU A 112 -1.09 11.33 4.83
N CYS A 113 -0.31 10.34 5.30
CA CYS A 113 0.34 10.37 6.60
C CYS A 113 1.67 11.14 6.60
N ILE A 114 2.30 11.28 5.43
CA ILE A 114 3.53 12.07 5.24
C ILE A 114 3.14 13.41 4.60
N ASN A 115 3.67 14.50 5.13
CA ASN A 115 3.57 15.80 4.47
C ASN A 115 4.40 15.80 3.18
N GLN A 116 3.73 15.71 2.04
CA GLN A 116 4.38 15.60 0.73
C GLN A 116 5.04 16.91 0.28
N ASP A 117 4.68 18.03 0.90
CA ASP A 117 5.20 19.38 0.60
C ASP A 117 6.38 19.78 1.49
N ASP A 118 6.79 18.91 2.44
CA ASP A 118 7.94 19.08 3.32
C ASP A 118 8.98 17.99 3.02
N ASP A 119 10.00 18.35 2.24
CA ASP A 119 11.06 17.44 1.81
C ASP A 119 11.87 16.87 2.99
N ASP A 120 12.04 17.62 4.07
CA ASP A 120 12.77 17.18 5.26
C ASP A 120 11.95 16.15 6.04
N GLU A 121 10.66 16.42 6.28
CA GLU A 121 9.75 15.44 6.89
C GLU A 121 9.68 14.17 6.03
N LYS A 122 9.49 14.34 4.72
CA LYS A 122 9.37 13.23 3.77
C LYS A 122 10.60 12.33 3.77
N ALA A 123 11.80 12.92 3.71
CA ALA A 123 13.05 12.15 3.77
C ALA A 123 13.15 11.33 5.07
N LYS A 124 12.83 11.94 6.21
CA LYS A 124 12.83 11.25 7.52
C LYS A 124 11.81 10.11 7.56
N GLN A 125 10.59 10.32 7.06
CA GLN A 125 9.54 9.30 7.08
C GLN A 125 9.82 8.15 6.11
N ILE A 126 10.42 8.41 4.94
CA ILE A 126 10.84 7.37 4.00
C ILE A 126 11.84 6.41 4.65
N VAL A 127 12.80 6.92 5.43
CA VAL A 127 13.74 6.07 6.18
C VAL A 127 13.03 5.17 7.20
N LYS A 128 11.93 5.64 7.80
CA LYS A 128 11.13 4.88 8.78
C LYS A 128 10.20 3.85 8.15
N MET A 129 9.93 3.95 6.85
CA MET A 129 8.86 3.20 6.18
C MET A 129 8.96 1.69 6.43
N GLY A 130 10.15 1.09 6.32
CA GLY A 130 10.34 -0.33 6.60
C GLY A 130 9.91 -0.74 8.01
N LEU A 131 10.22 0.07 9.02
CA LEU A 131 9.82 -0.18 10.41
C LEU A 131 8.32 0.03 10.64
N ILE A 132 7.71 0.99 9.94
CA ILE A 132 6.26 1.23 9.96
C ILE A 132 5.51 0.00 9.40
N PHE A 133 5.92 -0.51 8.23
CA PHE A 133 5.33 -1.74 7.69
C PHE A 133 5.56 -2.95 8.59
N HIS A 134 6.76 -3.08 9.17
CA HIS A 134 7.10 -4.21 10.03
C HIS A 134 6.25 -4.26 11.30
N ARG A 135 5.96 -3.12 11.91
CA ARG A 135 5.20 -3.02 13.16
C ARG A 135 3.69 -2.96 12.98
N ALA A 136 3.21 -2.87 11.74
CA ALA A 136 1.79 -2.96 11.45
C ALA A 136 1.22 -4.33 11.85
N LYS A 137 -0.03 -4.34 12.28
CA LYS A 137 -0.82 -5.56 12.53
C LYS A 137 -1.02 -6.39 11.28
N GLU A 138 -1.20 -5.70 10.16
CA GLU A 138 -1.53 -6.27 8.87
C GLU A 138 -1.19 -5.24 7.77
N VAL A 139 -0.63 -5.72 6.68
CA VAL A 139 -0.46 -4.95 5.45
C VAL A 139 -1.61 -5.28 4.50
N LEU A 140 -2.36 -4.25 4.13
CA LEU A 140 -3.45 -4.33 3.18
C LEU A 140 -2.90 -4.05 1.79
N VAL A 141 -2.84 -5.08 0.95
CA VAL A 141 -2.46 -4.95 -0.45
C VAL A 141 -3.69 -4.61 -1.26
N TRP A 142 -3.78 -3.40 -1.81
CA TRP A 142 -4.92 -2.96 -2.62
C TRP A 142 -4.59 -3.06 -4.11
N LEU A 143 -5.32 -3.95 -4.81
CA LEU A 143 -5.16 -4.16 -6.25
C LEU A 143 -6.10 -3.29 -7.10
N GLY A 144 -6.96 -2.47 -6.49
CA GLY A 144 -7.90 -1.63 -7.22
C GLY A 144 -9.26 -2.28 -7.41
N ASN A 145 -10.02 -1.70 -8.34
CA ASN A 145 -11.41 -2.05 -8.62
C ASN A 145 -11.67 -2.22 -10.13
N ASP A 146 -10.63 -2.57 -10.91
CA ASP A 146 -10.82 -2.94 -12.33
C ASP A 146 -11.71 -4.17 -12.46
N ASN A 147 -12.20 -4.54 -13.65
CA ASN A 147 -13.08 -5.72 -13.80
C ASN A 147 -12.31 -7.03 -14.04
N ASP A 148 -11.00 -6.96 -14.27
CA ASP A 148 -10.23 -8.07 -14.83
C ASP A 148 -9.98 -9.19 -13.80
N LEU A 149 -10.02 -8.85 -12.51
CA LEU A 149 -9.79 -9.80 -11.42
C LEU A 149 -11.09 -10.29 -10.76
N PHE A 150 -12.26 -9.80 -11.17
CA PHE A 150 -13.55 -10.05 -10.51
C PHE A 150 -13.86 -11.54 -10.40
N LEU A 151 -13.84 -12.25 -11.53
CA LEU A 151 -14.14 -13.68 -11.56
C LEU A 151 -13.13 -14.49 -10.74
N PHE A 152 -11.87 -14.04 -10.66
CA PHE A 152 -10.86 -14.68 -9.83
C PHE A 152 -11.21 -14.54 -8.35
N PHE A 153 -11.43 -13.33 -7.86
CA PHE A 153 -11.75 -13.08 -6.46
C PHE A 153 -13.11 -13.66 -6.04
N GLU A 154 -14.11 -13.67 -6.92
CA GLU A 154 -15.39 -14.33 -6.69
C GLU A 154 -15.21 -15.84 -6.49
N TRP A 155 -14.46 -16.50 -7.39
CA TRP A 155 -14.17 -17.93 -7.29
C TRP A 155 -13.39 -18.28 -6.02
N MET A 156 -12.40 -17.46 -5.66
CA MET A 156 -11.64 -17.63 -4.42
C MET A 156 -12.53 -17.60 -3.18
N ASN A 157 -13.47 -16.66 -3.14
CA ASN A 157 -14.37 -16.49 -2.01
C ASN A 157 -15.51 -17.52 -1.98
N SER A 158 -15.86 -18.14 -3.11
CA SER A 158 -16.83 -19.25 -3.16
C SER A 158 -16.36 -20.54 -2.48
N GLY A 159 -15.09 -20.63 -2.08
CA GLY A 159 -14.49 -21.82 -1.47
C GLY A 159 -14.09 -22.91 -2.46
N GLN A 160 -14.53 -22.86 -3.72
CA GLN A 160 -14.10 -23.81 -4.76
C GLN A 160 -12.61 -23.70 -5.09
N GLY A 161 -12.00 -22.52 -4.92
CA GLY A 161 -10.56 -22.32 -5.05
C GLY A 161 -9.71 -22.87 -3.89
N LYS A 162 -10.32 -23.26 -2.77
CA LYS A 162 -9.60 -23.81 -1.60
C LYS A 162 -9.22 -25.28 -1.75
N PHE A 163 -9.85 -26.02 -2.67
CA PHE A 163 -9.69 -27.48 -2.81
C PHE A 163 -8.88 -27.92 -4.04
N GLY A 164 -8.21 -26.99 -4.75
CA GLY A 164 -7.40 -27.36 -5.92
C GLY A 164 -8.21 -27.94 -7.09
N ASN A 165 -9.53 -27.75 -7.09
CA ASN A 165 -10.35 -28.05 -8.25
C ASN A 165 -9.84 -27.23 -9.43
N HIS A 166 -9.67 -27.89 -10.58
CA HIS A 166 -9.18 -27.23 -11.78
C HIS A 166 -10.02 -25.99 -12.04
N ALA A 167 -9.35 -24.84 -12.10
CA ALA A 167 -10.01 -23.60 -12.43
C ALA A 167 -10.69 -23.80 -13.80
N PRO A 168 -12.00 -23.50 -13.96
CA PRO A 168 -12.67 -23.63 -15.24
C PRO A 168 -11.84 -22.92 -16.32
N GLY A 169 -11.80 -23.39 -17.57
CA GLY A 169 -10.91 -22.83 -18.61
C GLY A 169 -11.00 -21.30 -18.82
N ARG A 170 -12.09 -20.67 -18.37
CA ARG A 170 -12.29 -19.20 -18.32
C ARG A 170 -11.48 -18.47 -17.23
N MET A 171 -10.88 -19.18 -16.28
CA MET A 171 -10.17 -18.64 -15.10
C MET A 171 -8.66 -18.55 -15.30
N GLU A 172 -8.09 -19.24 -16.30
CA GLU A 172 -6.65 -19.11 -16.62
C GLU A 172 -6.31 -17.68 -17.06
N SER A 173 -7.21 -17.00 -17.78
CA SER A 173 -7.01 -15.60 -18.16
C SER A 173 -7.03 -14.65 -16.97
N THR A 174 -7.92 -14.85 -15.99
CA THR A 174 -8.03 -13.97 -14.81
C THR A 174 -6.93 -14.25 -13.78
N LYS A 175 -6.54 -15.53 -13.61
CA LYS A 175 -5.32 -15.90 -12.85
C LYS A 175 -4.07 -15.28 -13.47
N ARG A 176 -3.95 -15.30 -14.80
CA ARG A 176 -2.85 -14.63 -15.51
C ARG A 176 -2.88 -13.12 -15.31
N ALA A 177 -4.04 -12.48 -15.47
CA ALA A 177 -4.21 -11.05 -15.22
C ALA A 177 -3.78 -10.67 -13.80
N PHE A 178 -4.18 -11.48 -12.81
CA PHE A 178 -3.77 -11.31 -11.42
C PHE A 178 -2.24 -11.41 -11.26
N LEU A 179 -1.59 -12.44 -11.81
CA LEU A 179 -0.13 -12.63 -11.71
C LEU A 179 0.66 -11.56 -12.49
N GLN A 180 0.07 -10.99 -13.53
CA GLN A 180 0.66 -9.92 -14.34
C GLN A 180 0.28 -8.52 -13.85
N HIS A 181 -0.47 -8.42 -12.75
CA HIS A 181 -0.99 -7.15 -12.27
C HIS A 181 0.16 -6.16 -12.02
N PRO A 182 0.10 -4.91 -12.52
CA PRO A 182 1.20 -3.95 -12.46
C PRO A 182 1.71 -3.65 -11.06
N TYR A 183 0.86 -3.84 -10.04
CA TYR A 183 1.25 -3.78 -8.64
C TYR A 183 2.55 -4.54 -8.43
N TRP A 184 2.64 -5.82 -8.76
CA TRP A 184 3.77 -6.68 -8.39
C TRP A 184 5.14 -6.26 -8.93
N ASN A 185 5.18 -5.39 -9.95
CA ASN A 185 6.43 -4.92 -10.55
C ASN A 185 7.01 -3.68 -9.86
N ARG A 186 6.41 -3.20 -8.76
CA ARG A 186 6.89 -2.00 -8.05
C ARG A 186 8.09 -2.35 -7.18
N ALA A 187 9.15 -1.56 -7.31
CA ALA A 187 10.38 -1.70 -6.53
C ALA A 187 10.16 -1.69 -5.00
N TRP A 188 9.19 -0.91 -4.52
CA TRP A 188 8.92 -0.73 -3.09
C TRP A 188 8.12 -1.87 -2.44
N ILE A 189 7.40 -2.68 -3.23
CA ILE A 189 6.59 -3.79 -2.69
C ILE A 189 7.42 -4.78 -1.92
N THR A 190 8.68 -4.97 -2.32
CA THR A 190 9.61 -5.85 -1.64
C THR A 190 9.79 -5.44 -0.18
N GLN A 191 9.91 -4.14 0.12
CA GLN A 191 10.00 -3.68 1.51
C GLN A 191 8.66 -3.78 2.24
N GLU A 192 7.55 -3.51 1.55
CA GLU A 192 6.21 -3.46 2.16
C GLU A 192 5.65 -4.86 2.49
N ILE A 193 5.94 -5.86 1.65
CA ILE A 193 5.45 -7.25 1.79
C ILE A 193 6.42 -8.11 2.57
N LEU A 194 7.74 -8.00 2.38
CA LEU A 194 8.68 -8.93 3.02
C LEU A 194 8.77 -8.73 4.54
N VAL A 195 8.65 -7.49 5.01
CA VAL A 195 8.76 -7.18 6.44
C VAL A 195 7.44 -7.35 7.19
N ALA A 196 6.34 -7.55 6.46
CA ALA A 196 5.00 -7.64 7.00
C ALA A 196 4.81 -8.90 7.84
N THR A 197 4.21 -8.75 9.02
CA THR A 197 3.86 -9.88 9.90
C THR A 197 2.60 -10.62 9.42
N SER A 198 1.69 -9.91 8.75
CA SER A 198 0.46 -10.43 8.17
C SER A 198 0.09 -9.61 6.94
N ILE A 199 -0.47 -10.28 5.91
CA ILE A 199 -0.83 -9.65 4.64
C ILE A 199 -2.22 -10.10 4.21
N ARG A 200 -3.04 -9.12 3.79
CA ARG A 200 -4.33 -9.34 3.17
C ARG A 200 -4.40 -8.66 1.82
N VAL A 201 -4.77 -9.42 0.79
CA VAL A 201 -4.95 -8.87 -0.55
C VAL A 201 -6.42 -8.48 -0.71
N LEU A 202 -6.62 -7.22 -1.03
CA LEU A 202 -7.90 -6.57 -1.25
C LEU A 202 -8.05 -6.24 -2.74
N TYR A 203 -9.24 -6.45 -3.25
CA TYR A 203 -9.62 -6.10 -4.61
C TYR A 203 -11.13 -5.88 -4.66
N SER A 204 -11.56 -4.71 -5.13
CA SER A 204 -12.97 -4.30 -5.06
C SER A 204 -13.52 -4.55 -3.64
N THR A 205 -14.70 -5.15 -3.51
CA THR A 205 -15.27 -5.56 -2.21
C THR A 205 -14.74 -6.89 -1.67
N TYR A 206 -13.85 -7.56 -2.41
CA TYR A 206 -13.32 -8.88 -2.05
C TYR A 206 -12.00 -8.77 -1.28
N SER A 207 -11.71 -9.81 -0.51
CA SER A 207 -10.42 -9.99 0.14
C SER A 207 -10.01 -11.45 0.13
N ILE A 208 -8.70 -11.71 0.06
CA ILE A 208 -8.12 -13.04 0.27
C ILE A 208 -6.91 -12.95 1.20
N GLU A 209 -6.70 -14.00 1.99
CA GLU A 209 -5.49 -14.14 2.81
C GLU A 209 -4.27 -14.44 1.93
N TRP A 210 -3.12 -13.92 2.30
CA TRP A 210 -1.86 -14.13 1.57
C TRP A 210 -1.43 -15.60 1.48
N THR A 211 -1.74 -16.42 2.48
CA THR A 211 -1.42 -17.86 2.46
C THR A 211 -2.11 -18.59 1.30
N LEU A 212 -3.29 -18.11 0.91
CA LEU A 212 -4.06 -18.67 -0.18
C LEU A 212 -3.51 -18.22 -1.54
N PHE A 213 -2.97 -16.99 -1.62
CA PHE A 213 -2.16 -16.54 -2.77
C PHE A 213 -0.94 -17.44 -2.98
N GLN A 214 -0.17 -17.71 -1.92
CA GLN A 214 1.03 -18.54 -2.00
C GLN A 214 0.70 -19.92 -2.60
N LYS A 215 -0.34 -20.59 -2.10
CA LYS A 215 -0.77 -21.91 -2.62
C LYS A 215 -1.09 -21.90 -4.11
N LEU A 216 -1.73 -20.85 -4.62
CA LEU A 216 -2.08 -20.75 -6.04
C LEU A 216 -0.91 -20.43 -6.95
N ALA A 217 0.02 -19.60 -6.47
CA ALA A 217 1.27 -19.33 -7.14
C ALA A 217 2.10 -20.62 -7.27
N PHE A 218 2.12 -21.47 -6.24
CA PHE A 218 2.80 -22.77 -6.26
C PHE A 218 2.12 -23.84 -7.14
N LEU A 219 0.77 -23.88 -7.18
CA LEU A 219 0.04 -24.86 -8.00
C LEU A 219 0.02 -24.50 -9.50
N GLY A 220 0.28 -23.25 -9.86
CA GLY A 220 0.44 -22.81 -11.25
C GLY A 220 1.88 -22.93 -11.72
N ALA A 221 2.34 -24.14 -12.05
CA ALA A 221 3.68 -24.41 -12.60
C ALA A 221 3.93 -23.84 -14.03
N GLN A 222 3.34 -22.68 -14.35
CA GLN A 222 3.64 -21.86 -15.53
C GLN A 222 3.70 -20.35 -15.19
N THR A 223 4.03 -19.99 -13.94
CA THR A 223 4.51 -18.64 -13.64
C THR A 223 5.86 -18.43 -14.33
N PRO A 224 6.14 -17.25 -14.93
CA PRO A 224 7.47 -16.97 -15.45
C PRO A 224 8.49 -17.17 -14.32
N HIS A 225 9.53 -17.95 -14.59
CA HIS A 225 10.61 -18.29 -13.64
C HIS A 225 11.19 -17.07 -12.89
N LEU A 226 11.02 -15.86 -13.43
CA LEU A 226 11.41 -14.58 -12.81
C LEU A 226 10.70 -14.30 -11.47
N PHE A 227 9.41 -14.62 -11.33
CA PHE A 227 8.61 -14.27 -10.14
C PHE A 227 8.95 -15.10 -8.90
N PHE A 228 9.60 -16.25 -9.06
CA PHE A 228 9.99 -17.12 -7.95
C PHE A 228 11.51 -17.18 -7.75
N CYS A 229 12.33 -17.00 -8.80
CA CYS A 229 13.78 -17.00 -8.66
C CYS A 229 14.33 -15.76 -7.93
N GLU A 230 13.68 -14.60 -8.06
CA GLU A 230 14.05 -13.42 -7.26
C GLU A 230 13.59 -13.53 -5.80
N TRP A 231 12.51 -14.26 -5.52
CA TRP A 231 11.91 -14.36 -4.19
C TRP A 231 12.43 -15.55 -3.36
N ARG A 232 12.91 -16.63 -4.00
CA ARG A 232 13.51 -17.80 -3.31
C ARG A 232 14.85 -17.51 -2.62
N ASN A 233 15.54 -16.43 -3.01
CA ASN A 233 16.87 -16.07 -2.51
C ASN A 233 16.85 -14.90 -1.51
N VAL A 234 15.67 -14.45 -1.07
CA VAL A 234 15.57 -13.44 -0.01
C VAL A 234 15.72 -14.13 1.34
N HIS A 235 16.93 -14.15 1.88
CA HIS A 235 17.19 -14.56 3.26
C HIS A 235 17.08 -13.35 4.19
N MET A 236 16.13 -13.39 5.12
CA MET A 236 16.11 -12.47 6.26
C MET A 236 17.10 -12.99 7.32
N ASP A 237 18.22 -12.29 7.51
CA ASP A 237 19.09 -12.54 8.65
C ASP A 237 18.57 -11.73 9.86
N VAL A 238 17.78 -12.38 10.71
CA VAL A 238 17.07 -11.75 11.84
C VAL A 238 17.99 -11.58 13.07
N ASN A 239 19.29 -11.90 12.95
CA ASN A 239 20.21 -12.00 14.09
C ASN A 239 21.39 -11.01 14.06
N GLN A 240 21.30 -9.88 13.35
CA GLN A 240 22.31 -8.82 13.48
C GLN A 240 21.75 -7.58 14.16
N GLU A 241 22.52 -7.07 15.13
CA GLU A 241 22.18 -5.98 16.06
C GLU A 241 21.99 -4.60 15.41
N GLU A 242 21.88 -4.50 14.08
CA GLU A 242 21.53 -3.28 13.36
C GLU A 242 20.36 -3.52 12.37
N PRO A 243 19.17 -2.93 12.60
CA PRO A 243 17.94 -3.26 11.88
C PRO A 243 17.80 -2.62 10.47
N SER A 244 18.89 -2.25 9.79
CA SER A 244 18.82 -1.32 8.64
C SER A 244 19.17 -1.89 7.26
N VAL A 245 19.53 -3.16 7.10
CA VAL A 245 19.97 -3.67 5.78
C VAL A 245 19.33 -5.01 5.44
N CYS A 246 18.40 -5.00 4.46
CA CYS A 246 17.88 -6.20 3.81
C CYS A 246 18.69 -6.45 2.53
N HIS A 247 19.36 -7.61 2.42
CA HIS A 247 20.13 -7.97 1.23
C HIS A 247 19.20 -8.61 0.18
N ILE A 248 18.97 -7.91 -0.93
CA ILE A 248 18.28 -8.48 -2.11
C ILE A 248 19.36 -8.82 -3.14
N VAL A 249 19.59 -10.11 -3.38
CA VAL A 249 20.52 -10.58 -4.42
C VAL A 249 19.73 -10.81 -5.71
N THR A 250 19.92 -9.94 -6.70
CA THR A 250 19.39 -10.16 -8.05
C THR A 250 20.32 -11.10 -8.81
N VAL A 251 19.82 -12.26 -9.24
CA VAL A 251 20.61 -13.21 -10.04
C VAL A 251 20.40 -12.90 -11.54
N PRO A 252 21.45 -12.70 -12.35
CA PRO A 252 21.31 -12.40 -13.77
C PRO A 252 20.66 -13.55 -14.56
N ARG A 253 19.94 -13.19 -15.64
CA ARG A 253 19.13 -14.08 -16.52
C ARG A 253 19.80 -15.36 -17.04
N ASN A 254 21.13 -15.49 -16.96
CA ASN A 254 21.89 -16.60 -17.54
C ASN A 254 22.50 -17.55 -16.49
N TYR A 255 22.05 -17.50 -15.23
CA TYR A 255 22.63 -18.31 -14.17
C TYR A 255 22.05 -19.74 -14.15
N SER A 256 22.78 -20.70 -14.72
CA SER A 256 22.54 -22.13 -14.55
C SER A 256 23.13 -22.57 -13.21
N GLY A 257 22.26 -22.84 -12.23
CA GLY A 257 22.65 -23.04 -10.85
C GLY A 257 23.64 -24.18 -10.62
N GLU A 258 24.74 -23.87 -9.93
CA GLU A 258 25.40 -24.85 -9.05
C GLU A 258 26.27 -24.27 -7.92
N GLN A 259 26.45 -22.95 -7.76
CA GLN A 259 27.17 -22.43 -6.58
C GLN A 259 26.60 -21.12 -6.02
N VAL A 260 25.79 -21.23 -4.96
CA VAL A 260 25.53 -20.11 -4.06
C VAL A 260 26.81 -19.86 -3.26
N ASN A 261 27.72 -19.05 -3.81
CA ASN A 261 28.82 -18.50 -3.03
C ASN A 261 28.25 -17.40 -2.15
N THR A 262 28.08 -17.72 -0.87
CA THR A 262 27.86 -16.74 0.19
C THR A 262 29.10 -15.85 0.27
N PHE A 263 29.04 -14.67 -0.35
CA PHE A 263 30.07 -13.65 -0.15
C PHE A 263 29.94 -13.11 1.27
N ARG A 264 30.75 -13.65 2.18
CA ARG A 264 31.03 -13.03 3.47
C ARG A 264 31.91 -11.79 3.21
N HIS A 265 31.57 -10.71 3.91
CA HIS A 265 32.30 -9.45 4.11
C HIS A 265 31.86 -8.24 3.27
N GLY A 266 31.12 -7.33 3.92
CA GLY A 266 31.14 -5.89 3.63
C GLY A 266 29.77 -5.24 3.39
N PRO A 267 29.55 -3.98 3.84
CA PRO A 267 28.27 -3.29 3.66
C PRO A 267 28.06 -2.89 2.20
N VAL A 268 26.87 -3.14 1.67
CA VAL A 268 26.46 -2.66 0.34
C VAL A 268 25.55 -1.46 0.52
N LEU A 269 26.10 -0.28 0.22
CA LEU A 269 25.40 0.99 0.17
C LEU A 269 24.57 1.05 -1.12
N VAL A 270 23.24 1.13 -1.02
CA VAL A 270 22.40 1.42 -2.18
C VAL A 270 22.38 2.93 -2.40
N VAL A 271 23.23 3.43 -3.31
CA VAL A 271 23.17 4.81 -3.80
C VAL A 271 22.53 4.78 -5.19
N TRP A 272 21.36 5.42 -5.33
CA TRP A 272 20.81 5.74 -6.65
C TRP A 272 21.56 6.95 -7.22
N ARG A 273 22.19 6.80 -8.39
CA ARG A 273 22.55 7.94 -9.24
C ARG A 273 21.35 8.25 -10.14
N SER A 274 21.08 9.56 -10.25
CA SER A 274 20.08 10.24 -11.08
C SER A 274 19.98 9.71 -12.51
#